data_AF-X1IS47-F1
#
_entry.id   AF-X1IS47-F1
#
_cell.length_a   1.000
_cell.length_b   1.000
_cell.length_c   1.000
_cell.angle_alpha   90.00
_cell.angle_beta   90.00
_cell.angle_gamma   90.00
#
_symmetry.space_group_name_H-M   'P 1'
#
loop_
_entity.id
_entity.type
_entity.pdbx_description
1 polymer ?
#
loop_
_entity_poly.entity_id
_entity_poly.type
_entity_poly.pdbx_seq_one_letter_code
_entity_poly.pdbx_strand_id
1 'polypeptide(L)'
;DVDDSRFDNCLINGAQGGANLATYIDCILLAVTGFRGMAKRCAIYSPLAVSVGVSDFDHCTSIHGVITVTVGAPSRLSFKKFSGGMILTLQTGGAAFVRGISGYLEVDEMTGGTLDIYADAAEIQINADCAGGTINIYGNARVTDNSGATVVNDYSEETQLDAIESAADPRVMGKLQMAVASWDGRLGDGAGSDVLLTATGQAVVIKGVIVVMAATPDLTDDPWSGISVEDDYATTP
;
A
#
# COMPACT_ATOMS: atom_id res chain seq x y z
N ASP A 1 -10.60 -23.37 34.03
CA ASP A 1 -11.72 -22.61 33.45
C ASP A 1 -11.57 -21.17 33.91
N VAL A 2 -11.74 -20.20 33.02
CA VAL A 2 -11.57 -18.76 33.29
C VAL A 2 -12.75 -17.93 32.78
N ASP A 3 -13.92 -18.56 32.66
CA ASP A 3 -15.14 -17.91 32.19
C ASP A 3 -15.44 -16.60 32.93
N ASP A 4 -15.73 -15.55 32.14
CA ASP A 4 -16.04 -14.19 32.59
C ASP A 4 -15.04 -13.59 33.59
N SER A 5 -13.80 -14.07 33.56
CA SER A 5 -12.76 -13.64 34.48
C SER A 5 -12.00 -12.43 33.95
N ARG A 6 -11.53 -11.59 34.88
CA ARG A 6 -10.64 -10.47 34.60
C ARG A 6 -9.32 -10.66 35.35
N PHE A 7 -8.22 -10.59 34.60
CA PHE A 7 -6.86 -10.65 35.11
C PHE A 7 -6.14 -9.34 34.83
N ASP A 8 -5.34 -8.89 35.79
CA ASP A 8 -4.68 -7.59 35.75
C ASP A 8 -3.28 -7.73 36.37
N ASN A 9 -2.24 -7.20 35.70
CA ASN A 9 -0.85 -7.17 36.19
C ASN A 9 -0.29 -8.54 36.61
N CYS A 10 -0.54 -9.59 35.82
CA CYS A 10 -0.08 -10.94 36.14
C CYS A 10 0.51 -11.68 34.94
N LEU A 11 1.25 -12.75 35.24
CA LEU A 11 1.72 -13.72 34.26
C LEU A 11 0.66 -14.82 34.08
N ILE A 12 0.20 -15.01 32.86
CA ILE A 12 -0.72 -16.06 32.44
C ILE A 12 0.05 -17.08 31.62
N ASN A 13 -0.04 -18.35 32.00
CA ASN A 13 0.65 -19.43 31.31
C ASN A 13 -0.24 -20.67 31.21
N GLY A 14 -0.20 -21.33 30.06
CA GLY A 14 -0.85 -22.61 29.80
C GLY A 14 -2.17 -22.48 29.03
N ALA A 15 -2.94 -23.57 29.05
CA ALA A 15 -4.19 -23.67 28.31
C ALA A 15 -5.32 -22.90 29.01
N GLN A 16 -5.97 -22.02 28.25
CA GLN A 16 -7.26 -21.48 28.59
C GLN A 16 -8.33 -22.55 28.34
N GLY A 17 -9.18 -22.78 29.34
CA GLY A 17 -10.41 -23.55 29.21
C GLY A 17 -11.60 -22.70 29.64
N GLY A 18 -12.81 -23.09 29.22
CA GLY A 18 -14.04 -22.34 29.47
C GLY A 18 -14.82 -22.01 28.21
N ALA A 19 -16.10 -21.70 28.36
CA ALA A 19 -17.01 -21.38 27.26
C ALA A 19 -17.26 -19.87 27.06
N ASN A 20 -16.80 -19.01 27.98
CA ASN A 20 -16.97 -17.56 27.98
C ASN A 20 -15.65 -16.84 27.75
N LEU A 21 -15.74 -15.51 27.57
CA LEU A 21 -14.60 -14.64 27.25
C LEU A 21 -13.87 -14.25 28.55
N ALA A 22 -12.54 -14.33 28.55
CA ALA A 22 -11.72 -13.76 29.62
C ALA A 22 -11.14 -12.39 29.21
N THR A 23 -10.85 -11.52 30.18
CA THR A 23 -10.20 -10.22 29.94
C THR A 23 -8.85 -10.15 30.64
N TYR A 24 -7.81 -9.79 29.91
CA TYR A 24 -6.43 -9.68 30.38
C TYR A 24 -5.94 -8.24 30.15
N ILE A 25 -5.40 -7.60 31.18
CA ILE A 25 -4.96 -6.21 31.12
C ILE A 25 -3.57 -6.10 31.75
N ASP A 26 -2.62 -5.52 31.03
CA ASP A 26 -1.25 -5.34 31.50
C ASP A 26 -0.60 -6.67 31.97
N CYS A 27 -0.96 -7.77 31.29
CA CYS A 27 -0.48 -9.11 31.60
C CYS A 27 0.69 -9.54 30.71
N ILE A 28 1.43 -10.54 31.16
CA ILE A 28 2.33 -11.34 30.31
C ILE A 28 1.60 -12.62 29.93
N LEU A 29 1.37 -12.84 28.64
CA LEU A 29 0.77 -14.06 28.09
C LEU A 29 1.89 -14.96 27.58
N LEU A 30 2.20 -16.03 28.31
CA LEU A 30 3.27 -16.97 28.00
C LEU A 30 2.68 -18.31 27.57
N ALA A 31 2.96 -18.74 26.33
CA ALA A 31 2.56 -20.05 25.81
C ALA A 31 1.06 -20.35 25.99
N VAL A 32 0.22 -19.33 25.80
CA VAL A 32 -1.22 -19.45 26.02
C VAL A 32 -1.85 -20.17 24.85
N THR A 33 -2.58 -21.25 25.13
CA THR A 33 -3.35 -22.00 24.14
C THR A 33 -4.84 -21.91 24.43
N GLY A 34 -5.67 -22.07 23.42
CA GLY A 34 -7.12 -21.95 23.57
C GLY A 34 -7.59 -20.54 23.90
N PHE A 35 -6.80 -19.51 23.58
CA PHE A 35 -7.11 -18.14 23.95
C PHE A 35 -8.46 -17.71 23.38
N ARG A 36 -9.30 -17.16 24.25
CA ARG A 36 -10.61 -16.63 23.90
C ARG A 36 -10.96 -15.46 24.82
N GLY A 37 -11.07 -14.27 24.25
CA GLY A 37 -11.29 -13.07 25.07
C GLY A 37 -10.60 -11.82 24.58
N MET A 38 -10.31 -10.92 25.50
CA MET A 38 -9.66 -9.65 25.21
C MET A 38 -8.33 -9.53 25.96
N ALA A 39 -7.27 -9.17 25.26
CA ALA A 39 -5.99 -8.80 25.85
C ALA A 39 -5.68 -7.34 25.54
N LYS A 40 -5.33 -6.56 26.56
CA LYS A 40 -5.02 -5.14 26.42
C LYS A 40 -3.69 -4.80 27.05
N ARG A 41 -2.80 -4.17 26.27
CA ARG A 41 -1.44 -3.82 26.69
C ARG A 41 -0.66 -5.01 27.26
N CYS A 42 -0.95 -6.20 26.73
CA CYS A 42 -0.28 -7.41 27.17
C CYS A 42 1.00 -7.64 26.37
N ALA A 43 1.99 -8.21 27.03
CA ALA A 43 3.17 -8.75 26.38
C ALA A 43 2.95 -10.22 26.04
N ILE A 44 3.18 -10.61 24.79
CA ILE A 44 3.00 -11.99 24.32
C ILE A 44 4.37 -12.65 24.16
N TYR A 45 4.51 -13.82 24.77
CA TYR A 45 5.71 -14.63 24.78
C TYR A 45 5.40 -16.02 24.23
N SER A 46 6.18 -16.45 23.24
CA SER A 46 6.07 -17.76 22.57
C SER A 46 4.70 -17.97 21.86
N PRO A 47 4.44 -19.12 21.21
CA PRO A 47 3.23 -19.30 20.42
C PRO A 47 1.94 -19.01 21.19
N LEU A 48 1.01 -18.34 20.52
CA LEU A 48 -0.33 -18.05 20.97
C LEU A 48 -1.30 -18.86 20.10
N ALA A 49 -2.06 -19.78 20.69
CA ALA A 49 -3.11 -20.48 19.96
C ALA A 49 -4.48 -19.92 20.34
N VAL A 50 -5.19 -19.40 19.35
CA VAL A 50 -6.51 -18.81 19.50
C VAL A 50 -7.58 -19.89 19.30
N SER A 51 -8.52 -19.97 20.25
CA SER A 51 -9.67 -20.88 20.14
C SER A 51 -10.76 -20.31 19.25
N VAL A 52 -11.73 -21.16 18.92
CA VAL A 52 -12.97 -20.78 18.24
C VAL A 52 -13.68 -19.67 19.03
N GLY A 53 -14.25 -18.69 18.33
CA GLY A 53 -14.97 -17.57 18.94
C GLY A 53 -14.29 -16.23 18.70
N VAL A 54 -14.28 -15.34 19.70
CA VAL A 54 -13.79 -13.96 19.56
C VAL A 54 -12.54 -13.76 20.40
N SER A 55 -11.51 -13.22 19.75
CA SER A 55 -10.24 -12.87 20.39
C SER A 55 -9.77 -11.50 19.91
N ASP A 56 -9.69 -10.53 20.82
CA ASP A 56 -9.25 -9.16 20.53
C ASP A 56 -7.99 -8.81 21.33
N PHE A 57 -6.99 -8.26 20.67
CA PHE A 57 -5.72 -7.82 21.22
C PHE A 57 -5.55 -6.33 20.93
N ASP A 58 -5.45 -5.50 21.96
CA ASP A 58 -5.35 -4.04 21.85
C ASP A 58 -4.05 -3.53 22.47
N HIS A 59 -3.19 -2.91 21.66
CA HIS A 59 -1.86 -2.42 22.05
C HIS A 59 -0.98 -3.50 22.69
N CYS A 60 -1.10 -4.76 22.25
CA CYS A 60 -0.23 -5.84 22.71
C CYS A 60 1.10 -5.83 21.96
N THR A 61 2.14 -6.42 22.53
CA THR A 61 3.48 -6.49 21.92
C THR A 61 4.04 -7.89 21.97
N SER A 62 4.82 -8.31 20.96
CA SER A 62 5.80 -9.38 21.16
C SER A 62 7.09 -8.77 21.72
N ILE A 63 7.69 -9.41 22.73
CA ILE A 63 8.92 -8.89 23.38
C ILE A 63 10.17 -9.66 22.94
N HIS A 64 10.05 -10.90 22.48
CA HIS A 64 11.20 -11.78 22.17
C HIS A 64 11.23 -12.26 20.71
N GLY A 65 10.95 -11.34 19.78
CA GLY A 65 11.01 -11.62 18.34
C GLY A 65 9.64 -11.93 17.74
N VAL A 66 9.63 -12.79 16.73
CA VAL A 66 8.43 -13.16 15.99
C VAL A 66 7.64 -14.20 16.79
N ILE A 67 6.36 -13.95 17.05
CA ILE A 67 5.46 -14.92 17.67
C ILE A 67 4.64 -15.65 16.62
N THR A 68 4.34 -16.93 16.86
CA THR A 68 3.37 -17.68 16.04
C THR A 68 1.98 -17.54 16.65
N VAL A 69 1.00 -17.18 15.84
CA VAL A 69 -0.41 -17.10 16.19
C VAL A 69 -1.18 -18.11 15.36
N THR A 70 -1.69 -19.14 16.02
CA THR A 70 -2.54 -20.16 15.38
C THR A 70 -4.00 -19.72 15.46
N VAL A 71 -4.65 -19.59 14.31
CA VAL A 71 -6.03 -19.08 14.22
C VAL A 71 -7.02 -20.24 14.13
N GLY A 72 -7.66 -20.61 15.24
CA GLY A 72 -8.69 -21.65 15.22
C GLY A 72 -9.92 -21.22 14.42
N ALA A 73 -10.47 -22.06 13.55
CA ALA A 73 -11.66 -21.74 12.78
C ALA A 73 -12.95 -22.38 13.35
N PRO A 74 -14.11 -21.70 13.23
CA PRO A 74 -14.28 -20.30 12.86
C PRO A 74 -14.00 -19.37 14.05
N SER A 75 -13.06 -18.43 13.91
CA SER A 75 -12.86 -17.37 14.90
C SER A 75 -12.91 -15.98 14.26
N ARG A 76 -13.27 -14.99 15.07
CA ARG A 76 -12.96 -13.59 14.84
C ARG A 76 -11.73 -13.26 15.67
N LEU A 77 -10.62 -13.01 14.99
CA LEU A 77 -9.36 -12.58 15.60
C LEU A 77 -9.11 -11.12 15.25
N SER A 78 -8.71 -10.29 16.21
CA SER A 78 -8.22 -8.96 15.89
C SER A 78 -7.01 -8.56 16.72
N PHE A 79 -6.00 -8.07 16.04
CA PHE A 79 -4.91 -7.31 16.61
C PHE A 79 -5.07 -5.84 16.24
N LYS A 80 -4.93 -4.96 17.23
CA LYS A 80 -4.97 -3.50 17.05
C LYS A 80 -3.72 -2.90 17.68
N LYS A 81 -2.96 -2.15 16.87
CA LYS A 81 -1.69 -1.52 17.24
C LYS A 81 -0.74 -2.51 17.88
N PHE A 82 -0.59 -3.67 17.23
CA PHE A 82 0.35 -4.68 17.68
C PHE A 82 1.76 -4.28 17.29
N SER A 83 2.70 -4.41 18.22
CA SER A 83 4.12 -4.12 17.98
C SER A 83 4.98 -5.39 18.06
N GLY A 84 5.96 -5.48 17.18
CA GLY A 84 6.85 -6.64 17.05
C GLY A 84 6.44 -7.56 15.91
N GLY A 85 7.16 -8.68 15.75
CA GLY A 85 6.95 -9.61 14.65
C GLY A 85 5.85 -10.63 14.93
N MET A 86 5.10 -11.00 13.90
CA MET A 86 4.02 -11.99 13.97
C MET A 86 4.04 -12.94 12.78
N ILE A 87 3.81 -14.24 13.03
CA ILE A 87 3.45 -15.25 12.04
C ILE A 87 1.99 -15.65 12.31
N LEU A 88 1.11 -15.47 11.34
CA LEU A 88 -0.24 -16.05 11.34
C LEU A 88 -0.21 -17.40 10.63
N THR A 89 -0.77 -18.43 11.24
CA THR A 89 -0.80 -19.78 10.65
C THR A 89 -2.13 -20.50 10.93
N LEU A 90 -2.42 -21.51 10.10
CA LEU A 90 -3.56 -22.42 10.19
C LEU A 90 -4.93 -21.72 10.16
N GLN A 91 -5.04 -20.60 9.46
CA GLN A 91 -6.35 -19.96 9.27
C GLN A 91 -7.19 -20.79 8.29
N THR A 92 -8.10 -21.59 8.83
CA THR A 92 -8.98 -22.51 8.08
C THR A 92 -10.39 -21.92 7.86
N GLY A 93 -10.68 -20.73 8.39
CA GLY A 93 -11.98 -20.06 8.27
C GLY A 93 -12.16 -18.91 9.28
N GLY A 94 -13.25 -18.15 9.14
CA GLY A 94 -13.53 -16.96 9.98
C GLY A 94 -12.93 -15.66 9.42
N ALA A 95 -12.71 -14.69 10.30
CA ALA A 95 -12.20 -13.36 9.95
C ALA A 95 -11.07 -12.93 10.91
N ALA A 96 -9.92 -12.60 10.35
CA ALA A 96 -8.77 -12.07 11.08
C ALA A 96 -8.51 -10.61 10.66
N PHE A 97 -8.23 -9.75 11.64
CA PHE A 97 -7.99 -8.32 11.42
C PHE A 97 -6.69 -7.91 12.09
N VAL A 98 -5.66 -7.55 11.32
CA VAL A 98 -4.40 -7.00 11.84
C VAL A 98 -4.35 -5.51 11.53
N ARG A 99 -4.48 -4.66 12.55
CA ARG A 99 -4.69 -3.22 12.38
C ARG A 99 -3.56 -2.40 12.97
N GLY A 100 -2.92 -1.56 12.15
CA GLY A 100 -1.83 -0.68 12.56
C GLY A 100 -0.58 -1.47 12.97
N ILE A 101 -0.25 -2.49 12.20
CA ILE A 101 1.01 -3.23 12.38
C ILE A 101 2.16 -2.45 11.76
N SER A 102 3.26 -2.35 12.51
CA SER A 102 4.53 -1.80 12.05
C SER A 102 5.61 -2.87 12.30
N GLY A 103 6.43 -3.20 11.31
CA GLY A 103 7.41 -4.29 11.39
C GLY A 103 7.03 -5.50 10.53
N TYR A 104 7.32 -6.71 10.99
CA TYR A 104 7.20 -7.93 10.19
C TYR A 104 5.90 -8.71 10.46
N LEU A 105 5.17 -9.05 9.40
CA LEU A 105 4.04 -9.96 9.43
C LEU A 105 4.25 -11.08 8.39
N GLU A 106 4.15 -12.32 8.83
CA GLU A 106 4.14 -13.48 7.96
C GLU A 106 2.75 -14.13 8.00
N VAL A 107 2.21 -14.46 6.84
CA VAL A 107 1.06 -15.34 6.70
C VAL A 107 1.59 -16.66 6.15
N ASP A 108 1.75 -17.61 7.06
CA ASP A 108 2.43 -18.87 6.79
C ASP A 108 1.47 -19.88 6.14
N GLU A 109 0.30 -20.08 6.73
CA GLU A 109 -0.72 -21.01 6.22
C GLU A 109 -2.12 -20.43 6.34
N MET A 110 -2.86 -20.46 5.22
CA MET A 110 -4.27 -20.07 5.14
C MET A 110 -4.99 -20.94 4.11
N THR A 111 -6.04 -21.64 4.53
CA THR A 111 -6.84 -22.50 3.66
C THR A 111 -8.29 -22.03 3.52
N GLY A 112 -8.69 -20.99 4.27
CA GLY A 112 -10.02 -20.38 4.15
C GLY A 112 -10.21 -19.13 5.03
N GLY A 113 -11.36 -18.47 4.86
CA GLY A 113 -11.71 -17.26 5.61
C GLY A 113 -11.20 -15.97 4.99
N THR A 114 -11.19 -14.91 5.79
CA THR A 114 -10.77 -13.55 5.39
C THR A 114 -9.71 -13.01 6.34
N LEU A 115 -8.69 -12.35 5.81
CA LEU A 115 -7.64 -11.68 6.57
C LEU A 115 -7.50 -10.24 6.06
N ASP A 116 -7.84 -9.26 6.90
CA ASP A 116 -7.68 -7.84 6.59
C ASP A 116 -6.48 -7.27 7.35
N ILE A 117 -5.50 -6.74 6.63
CA ILE A 117 -4.27 -6.16 7.16
C ILE A 117 -4.26 -4.66 6.86
N TYR A 118 -4.12 -3.84 7.91
CA TYR A 118 -3.94 -2.40 7.80
C TYR A 118 -2.53 -2.07 8.30
N ALA A 119 -1.60 -1.90 7.36
CA ALA A 119 -0.19 -1.71 7.62
C ALA A 119 0.18 -0.24 7.83
N ASP A 120 1.22 -0.04 8.64
CA ASP A 120 1.89 1.25 8.87
C ASP A 120 3.41 1.03 8.79
N ALA A 121 3.94 1.07 7.57
CA ALA A 121 5.34 0.73 7.23
C ALA A 121 5.72 -0.70 7.67
N ALA A 122 4.95 -1.69 7.22
CA ALA A 122 5.19 -3.11 7.51
C ALA A 122 5.88 -3.85 6.36
N GLU A 123 6.62 -4.90 6.68
CA GLU A 123 7.05 -5.94 5.75
C GLU A 123 6.11 -7.14 5.92
N ILE A 124 5.43 -7.52 4.82
CA ILE A 124 4.45 -8.59 4.81
C ILE A 124 4.96 -9.70 3.89
N GLN A 125 5.05 -10.92 4.42
CA GLN A 125 5.36 -12.12 3.66
C GLN A 125 4.16 -13.06 3.64
N ILE A 126 3.75 -13.52 2.47
CA ILE A 126 2.71 -14.53 2.31
C ILE A 126 3.36 -15.77 1.70
N ASN A 127 3.24 -16.91 2.39
CA ASN A 127 3.89 -18.17 2.00
C ASN A 127 3.01 -19.00 1.07
N ALA A 128 3.63 -19.97 0.39
CA ALA A 128 2.98 -20.85 -0.59
C ALA A 128 1.89 -21.75 0.01
N ASP A 129 1.97 -22.03 1.32
CA ASP A 129 0.96 -22.82 2.04
C ASP A 129 -0.34 -22.04 2.27
N CYS A 130 -0.41 -20.77 1.84
CA CYS A 130 -1.66 -20.03 1.66
C CYS A 130 -2.42 -20.54 0.42
N ALA A 131 -3.17 -21.62 0.60
CA ALA A 131 -3.90 -22.35 -0.43
C ALA A 131 -5.42 -22.05 -0.50
N GLY A 132 -5.94 -21.05 0.21
CA GLY A 132 -7.34 -20.65 0.09
C GLY A 132 -7.75 -19.46 0.94
N GLY A 133 -8.94 -18.91 0.67
CA GLY A 133 -9.48 -17.72 1.34
C GLY A 133 -9.09 -16.40 0.67
N THR A 134 -9.17 -15.30 1.41
CA THR A 134 -8.91 -13.95 0.90
C THR A 134 -8.07 -13.14 1.88
N ILE A 135 -7.01 -12.51 1.39
CA ILE A 135 -6.16 -11.58 2.12
C ILE A 135 -6.31 -10.20 1.48
N ASN A 136 -6.68 -9.19 2.27
CA ASN A 136 -6.74 -7.80 1.85
C ASN A 136 -5.68 -6.99 2.61
N ILE A 137 -4.84 -6.26 1.90
CA ILE A 137 -3.74 -5.47 2.48
C ILE A 137 -3.98 -4.00 2.16
N TYR A 138 -4.01 -3.16 3.19
CA TYR A 138 -4.22 -1.72 3.09
C TYR A 138 -3.06 -0.96 3.75
N GLY A 139 -2.77 0.24 3.24
CA GLY A 139 -1.77 1.13 3.82
C GLY A 139 -0.33 0.76 3.44
N ASN A 140 0.63 1.54 3.91
CA ASN A 140 2.02 1.43 3.46
C ASN A 140 2.66 0.11 3.93
N ALA A 141 2.96 -0.78 2.99
CA ALA A 141 3.63 -2.05 3.22
C ALA A 141 4.54 -2.43 2.05
N ARG A 142 5.55 -3.25 2.33
CA ARG A 142 6.26 -4.03 1.31
C ARG A 142 5.74 -5.47 1.38
N VAL A 143 5.09 -5.93 0.31
CA VAL A 143 4.47 -7.25 0.25
C VAL A 143 5.31 -8.20 -0.61
N THR A 144 5.60 -9.39 -0.09
CA THR A 144 6.15 -10.52 -0.85
C THR A 144 5.11 -11.63 -0.86
N ASP A 145 4.46 -11.82 -2.01
CA ASP A 145 3.42 -12.83 -2.20
C ASP A 145 3.97 -14.08 -2.90
N ASN A 146 3.96 -15.21 -2.21
CA ASN A 146 4.26 -16.54 -2.76
C ASN A 146 3.04 -17.48 -2.72
N SER A 147 1.83 -16.95 -2.49
CA SER A 147 0.63 -17.75 -2.24
C SER A 147 0.28 -18.69 -3.39
N GLY A 148 -0.20 -19.89 -3.05
CA GLY A 148 -0.52 -20.93 -4.03
C GLY A 148 -1.91 -20.80 -4.66
N ALA A 149 -2.92 -20.38 -3.88
CA ALA A 149 -4.30 -20.28 -4.34
C ALA A 149 -5.17 -19.27 -3.56
N THR A 150 -4.57 -18.47 -2.67
CA THR A 150 -5.28 -17.43 -1.93
C THR A 150 -5.49 -16.21 -2.80
N VAL A 151 -6.65 -15.55 -2.69
CA VAL A 151 -6.85 -14.25 -3.35
C VAL A 151 -6.17 -13.18 -2.51
N VAL A 152 -5.10 -12.58 -3.02
CA VAL A 152 -4.39 -11.46 -2.38
C VAL A 152 -4.75 -10.16 -3.08
N ASN A 153 -5.45 -9.28 -2.37
CA ASN A 153 -5.75 -7.92 -2.82
C ASN A 153 -4.79 -6.95 -2.13
N ASP A 154 -3.75 -6.55 -2.84
CA ASP A 154 -2.74 -5.61 -2.33
C ASP A 154 -3.09 -4.16 -2.71
N TYR A 155 -3.49 -3.37 -1.71
CA TYR A 155 -3.74 -1.94 -1.81
C TYR A 155 -2.63 -1.12 -1.14
N SER A 156 -1.46 -1.70 -0.90
CA SER A 156 -0.33 -1.00 -0.28
C SER A 156 0.28 0.08 -1.17
N GLU A 157 0.15 -0.10 -2.49
CA GLU A 157 0.53 0.84 -3.52
C GLU A 157 -0.68 1.56 -4.15
N GLU A 158 -1.66 2.03 -3.37
CA GLU A 158 -2.65 3.00 -3.86
C GLU A 158 -2.02 4.38 -4.24
N THR A 159 -0.75 4.38 -4.64
CA THR A 159 -0.17 5.19 -5.70
C THR A 159 -0.04 4.36 -6.98
N GLN A 160 -1.13 4.26 -7.76
CA GLN A 160 -1.06 4.10 -9.22
C GLN A 160 -0.43 5.36 -9.88
N LEU A 161 0.70 5.86 -9.37
CA LEU A 161 1.44 6.96 -10.01
C LEU A 161 2.60 6.41 -10.84
N ASP A 162 3.32 5.41 -10.34
CA ASP A 162 4.51 4.90 -11.03
C ASP A 162 4.14 4.00 -12.22
N ALA A 163 3.03 3.25 -12.12
CA ALA A 163 2.48 2.48 -13.25
C ALA A 163 1.86 3.40 -14.33
N ILE A 164 1.40 4.60 -13.97
CA ILE A 164 0.97 5.62 -14.93
C ILE A 164 2.18 6.33 -15.55
N GLU A 165 3.25 6.59 -14.78
CA GLU A 165 4.49 7.19 -15.31
C GLU A 165 5.25 6.26 -16.26
N SER A 166 5.22 4.94 -16.03
CA SER A 166 5.85 3.94 -16.91
C SER A 166 5.00 3.55 -18.13
N ALA A 167 3.66 3.70 -18.07
CA ALA A 167 2.74 3.40 -19.18
C ALA A 167 2.37 4.63 -20.01
N ALA A 168 2.86 5.82 -19.64
CA ALA A 168 2.80 6.99 -20.47
C ALA A 168 3.78 6.83 -21.64
N ASP A 169 3.29 6.26 -22.75
CA ASP A 169 3.75 6.63 -24.09
C ASP A 169 4.09 8.12 -24.11
N PRO A 170 5.21 8.55 -24.73
CA PRO A 170 5.67 9.94 -24.66
C PRO A 170 4.52 10.88 -24.99
N ARG A 171 3.96 11.53 -23.96
CA ARG A 171 2.91 12.53 -24.14
C ARG A 171 3.57 13.72 -24.80
N VAL A 172 3.24 13.93 -26.08
CA VAL A 172 3.60 15.13 -26.83
C VAL A 172 2.94 16.31 -26.11
N MET A 173 3.70 17.06 -25.33
CA MET A 173 3.17 18.19 -24.55
C MET A 173 3.01 19.47 -25.37
N GLY A 174 2.56 19.32 -26.62
CA GLY A 174 2.38 20.41 -27.57
C GLY A 174 3.31 20.34 -28.77
N LYS A 175 2.77 20.76 -29.92
CA LYS A 175 3.53 21.08 -31.13
C LYS A 175 3.72 22.59 -31.18
N LEU A 176 4.96 23.05 -31.32
CA LEU A 176 5.24 24.44 -31.63
C LEU A 176 5.16 24.62 -33.16
N GLN A 177 4.01 25.05 -33.66
CA GLN A 177 3.87 25.52 -35.04
C GLN A 177 4.30 26.98 -35.12
N MET A 178 5.44 27.25 -35.78
CA MET A 178 5.91 28.61 -36.05
C MET A 178 5.65 28.97 -37.51
N ALA A 179 4.64 29.78 -37.78
CA ALA A 179 4.50 30.45 -39.08
C ALA A 179 5.45 31.65 -39.11
N VAL A 180 6.65 31.48 -39.69
CA VAL A 180 7.63 32.56 -39.84
C VAL A 180 7.69 32.95 -41.32
N ALA A 181 7.37 34.22 -41.63
CA ALA A 181 7.40 34.73 -43.01
C ALA A 181 8.81 34.75 -43.63
N SER A 182 9.86 34.76 -42.80
CA SER A 182 11.24 34.54 -43.23
C SER A 182 12.11 34.10 -42.06
N TRP A 183 12.81 32.99 -42.23
CA TRP A 183 13.82 32.45 -41.33
C TRP A 183 15.19 32.72 -41.95
N ASP A 184 16.06 33.50 -41.30
CA ASP A 184 17.47 33.60 -41.73
C ASP A 184 18.23 32.39 -41.18
N GLY A 185 18.22 31.33 -41.99
CA GLY A 185 18.75 30.03 -41.63
C GLY A 185 20.23 29.93 -41.94
N ARG A 186 21.01 29.62 -40.90
CA ARG A 186 22.22 28.80 -41.07
C ARG A 186 21.95 27.29 -40.93
N LEU A 187 20.70 26.87 -41.09
CA LEU A 187 20.31 25.50 -41.37
C LEU A 187 19.29 25.57 -42.50
N GLY A 188 19.58 24.84 -43.58
CA GLY A 188 19.11 25.10 -44.94
C GLY A 188 17.59 25.15 -45.14
N ASP A 189 17.22 26.11 -45.98
CA ASP A 189 16.04 26.29 -46.83
C ASP A 189 14.90 25.28 -46.69
N GLY A 190 13.81 25.76 -46.10
CA GLY A 190 12.47 25.18 -46.19
C GLY A 190 11.50 25.91 -45.27
N ALA A 191 10.66 26.79 -45.83
CA ALA A 191 9.59 27.45 -45.10
C ALA A 191 8.64 26.41 -44.45
N GLY A 192 8.37 26.58 -43.15
CA GLY A 192 7.42 25.75 -42.40
C GLY A 192 8.04 24.52 -41.71
N SER A 193 9.18 24.66 -41.03
CA SER A 193 9.73 23.57 -40.22
C SER A 193 9.17 23.60 -38.79
N ASP A 194 8.36 22.60 -38.44
CA ASP A 194 8.00 22.33 -37.04
C ASP A 194 9.28 21.96 -36.27
N VAL A 195 9.60 22.71 -35.21
CA VAL A 195 10.74 22.39 -34.33
C VAL A 195 10.23 21.51 -33.20
N LEU A 196 10.56 20.22 -33.25
CA LEU A 196 10.21 19.27 -32.20
C LEU A 196 11.27 19.29 -31.09
N LEU A 197 10.89 19.72 -29.88
CA LEU A 197 11.74 19.66 -28.69
C LEU A 197 11.34 18.44 -27.86
N THR A 198 12.20 17.42 -27.79
CA THR A 198 12.04 16.27 -26.90
C THR A 198 12.97 16.41 -25.70
N ALA A 199 12.40 16.43 -24.50
CA ALA A 199 13.15 16.41 -23.25
C ALA A 199 12.60 15.31 -22.34
N THR A 200 13.50 14.57 -21.69
CA THR A 200 13.14 13.54 -20.71
C THR A 200 13.25 14.12 -19.30
N GLY A 201 12.12 14.18 -18.59
CA GLY A 201 12.09 14.32 -17.13
C GLY A 201 12.34 15.71 -16.53
N GLN A 202 12.35 16.79 -17.31
CA GLN A 202 12.36 18.16 -16.77
C GLN A 202 11.48 19.11 -17.60
N ALA A 203 10.83 20.06 -16.94
CA ALA A 203 10.05 21.12 -17.60
C ALA A 203 10.94 21.90 -18.57
N VAL A 204 10.53 21.97 -19.85
CA VAL A 204 11.20 22.81 -20.84
C VAL A 204 10.75 24.25 -20.61
N VAL A 205 11.60 25.04 -19.93
CA VAL A 205 11.34 26.47 -19.72
C VAL A 205 11.92 27.26 -20.89
N ILE A 206 11.05 27.72 -21.79
CA ILE A 206 11.42 28.69 -22.83
C ILE A 206 11.56 30.06 -22.16
N LYS A 207 12.81 30.47 -21.90
CA LYS A 207 13.10 31.74 -21.20
C LYS A 207 12.94 33.00 -22.07
N GLY A 208 12.77 32.84 -23.39
CA GLY A 208 12.50 33.93 -24.30
C GLY A 208 12.41 33.47 -25.75
N VAL A 209 11.55 34.12 -26.52
CA VAL A 209 11.45 33.99 -27.98
C VAL A 209 11.83 35.34 -28.57
N ILE A 210 12.86 35.37 -29.41
CA ILE A 210 13.28 36.58 -30.13
C ILE A 210 12.68 36.51 -31.53
N VAL A 211 11.74 37.39 -31.82
CA VAL A 211 11.19 37.58 -33.15
C VAL A 211 11.82 38.82 -33.75
N VAL A 212 12.59 38.66 -34.83
CA VAL A 212 13.17 39.77 -35.57
C VAL A 212 12.25 40.07 -36.75
N MET A 213 11.64 41.26 -36.75
CA MET A 213 10.82 41.74 -37.87
C MET A 213 11.61 42.73 -38.72
N ALA A 214 11.24 42.86 -40.00
CA ALA A 214 11.75 43.93 -40.86
C ALA A 214 11.38 45.31 -40.28
N ALA A 215 12.19 46.33 -40.57
CA ALA A 215 12.02 47.68 -40.00
C ALA A 215 10.68 48.36 -40.34
N THR A 216 9.98 47.87 -41.37
CA THR A 216 8.62 48.27 -41.77
C THR A 216 7.85 47.02 -42.21
N PRO A 217 7.21 46.28 -41.31
CA PRO A 217 6.35 45.17 -41.70
C PRO A 217 5.09 45.74 -42.34
N ASP A 218 4.74 45.28 -43.54
CA ASP A 218 3.42 45.51 -44.12
C ASP A 218 2.42 44.60 -43.40
N LEU A 219 1.55 45.19 -42.58
CA LEU A 219 0.56 44.50 -41.75
C LEU A 219 -0.84 44.59 -42.35
N THR A 220 -0.99 45.05 -43.60
CA THR A 220 -2.31 45.28 -44.20
C THR A 220 -3.00 44.00 -44.65
N ASP A 221 -2.25 43.00 -45.11
CA ASP A 221 -2.80 41.74 -45.61
C ASP A 221 -2.66 40.57 -44.61
N ASP A 222 -1.79 40.67 -43.60
CA ASP A 222 -1.67 39.67 -42.53
C ASP A 222 -1.12 40.29 -41.24
N PRO A 223 -1.96 40.98 -40.44
CA PRO A 223 -1.50 41.62 -39.22
C PRO A 223 -1.03 40.54 -38.25
N TRP A 224 0.23 40.64 -37.82
CA TRP A 224 0.78 39.80 -36.78
C TRP A 224 -0.11 39.88 -35.53
N SER A 225 -0.90 38.84 -35.28
CA SER A 225 -1.97 38.86 -34.28
C SER A 225 -1.51 38.35 -32.91
N GLY A 226 -0.31 37.76 -32.84
CA GLY A 226 0.36 37.38 -31.60
C GLY A 226 1.24 36.15 -31.75
N ILE A 227 1.91 35.78 -30.67
CA ILE A 227 2.47 34.43 -30.48
C ILE A 227 1.44 33.64 -29.68
N SER A 228 0.91 32.57 -30.24
CA SER A 228 0.11 31.60 -29.49
C SER A 228 0.99 30.44 -29.04
N VAL A 229 0.97 30.15 -27.75
CA VAL A 229 1.46 28.88 -27.21
C VAL A 229 0.21 28.07 -26.90
N GLU A 230 -0.06 27.04 -27.70
CA GLU A 230 -1.12 26.08 -27.38
C GLU A 230 -0.52 24.99 -26.50
N ASP A 231 -1.10 24.82 -25.32
CA ASP A 231 -0.79 23.70 -24.43
C ASP A 231 -1.80 22.59 -24.74
N ASP A 232 -1.31 21.47 -25.24
CA ASP A 232 -2.15 20.32 -25.59
C ASP A 232 -2.33 19.47 -24.32
N TYR A 233 -3.18 19.94 -23.41
CA TYR A 233 -3.64 19.10 -22.30
C TYR A 233 -4.46 17.96 -22.89
N ALA A 234 -3.86 16.77 -22.97
CA ALA A 234 -4.57 15.55 -23.31
C ALA A 234 -5.74 15.35 -22.33
N THR A 235 -6.96 15.72 -22.74
CA THR A 235 -8.19 15.35 -22.06
C THR A 235 -8.34 13.83 -22.23
N THR A 236 -7.96 13.08 -21.22
CA THR A 236 -8.25 11.65 -21.13
C THR A 236 -9.77 11.42 -21.09
N PRO A 237 -10.33 10.45 -21.84
CA PRO A 237 -11.67 9.95 -21.57
C PRO A 237 -11.75 9.22 -20.22
#